data_AF-A0A6L6XKL9-F1
#
_entry.id   AF-A0A6L6XKL9-F1
#
_cell.length_a   1.000
_cell.length_b   1.000
_cell.length_c   1.000
_cell.angle_alpha   90.00
_cell.angle_beta   90.00
_cell.angle_gamma   90.00
#
_symmetry.space_group_name_H-M   'P 1'
#
loop_
_entity.id
_entity.type
_entity.pdbx_description
1 polymer ?
#
loop_
_entity_poly.entity_id
_entity_poly.type
_entity_poly.pdbx_seq_one_letter_code
_entity_poly.pdbx_strand_id
1 'polypeptide(L)'
;MEIMSTRTSLAAAVSVSALALVGLAGCGEEEPTRPSSADTTEASDPAAADATDEPSPDAPATTTVPVYFVGDTPQGPRLYREFRQVGSDNPAAEALALMTAGDALDPDYRSLYPEGQFADVEITDSAITVALPDESWSLPVEGQSDEDARLAAQQLAYTLQGIAQARTPISVTLDGQPADLFGLGGELSNEPELDVRALVNVTAPAEGAKVGDTFTAEGVSSSFEATTPWEVRDADGTVVKEGFATAEGWMDKLYPWSSEVDVSDLPAGEYTFVARTDDPSDGEGAGPTEDSKTIIVS
;
A
#
# COMPACT_ATOMS: atom_id res chain seq x y z
N MET A 1 -6.41 -63.62 11.62
CA MET A 1 -5.08 -64.23 11.76
C MET A 1 -4.13 -63.08 12.02
N GLU A 2 -3.75 -62.94 13.28
CA GLU A 2 -2.89 -61.88 13.81
C GLU A 2 -1.48 -61.97 13.23
N ILE A 3 -0.86 -60.81 12.95
CA ILE A 3 0.55 -60.59 13.28
C ILE A 3 0.68 -59.18 13.86
N MET A 4 0.83 -59.15 15.18
CA MET A 4 1.41 -58.06 15.96
C MET A 4 2.92 -57.97 15.68
N SER A 5 3.45 -56.76 15.53
CA SER A 5 4.81 -56.46 15.99
C SER A 5 4.94 -54.99 16.34
N THR A 6 5.80 -54.74 17.30
CA THR A 6 5.66 -53.73 18.35
C THR A 6 6.96 -52.91 18.44
N ARG A 7 6.85 -51.74 19.10
CA ARG A 7 7.91 -50.96 19.78
C ARG A 7 8.66 -49.97 18.87
N THR A 8 9.08 -48.77 19.30
CA THR A 8 9.29 -48.22 20.64
C THR A 8 9.38 -46.70 20.54
N SER A 9 8.78 -45.98 21.48
CA SER A 9 8.98 -44.54 21.71
C SER A 9 10.35 -44.30 22.39
N LEU A 10 11.08 -43.27 21.97
CA LEU A 10 12.09 -42.62 22.81
C LEU A 10 11.91 -41.10 22.74
N ALA A 11 11.52 -40.54 23.87
CA ALA A 11 11.55 -39.12 24.15
C ALA A 11 12.97 -38.72 24.58
N ALA A 12 13.43 -37.54 24.18
CA ALA A 12 14.60 -36.89 24.75
C ALA A 12 14.20 -35.47 25.18
N ALA A 13 14.14 -35.28 26.50
CA ALA A 13 14.00 -34.00 27.16
C ALA A 13 15.38 -33.36 27.32
N VAL A 14 15.50 -32.05 27.09
CA VAL A 14 16.64 -31.25 27.57
C VAL A 14 16.08 -30.11 28.41
N SER A 15 16.42 -30.16 29.69
CA SER A 15 16.16 -29.15 30.71
C SER A 15 17.44 -28.34 30.91
N VAL A 16 17.34 -27.01 30.93
CA VAL A 16 18.38 -26.15 31.52
C VAL A 16 17.68 -25.16 32.43
N SER A 17 18.00 -25.25 33.72
CA SER A 17 17.67 -24.27 34.74
C SER A 17 18.96 -23.91 35.47
N ALA A 18 19.24 -22.62 35.60
CA ALA A 18 20.17 -22.11 36.60
C ALA A 18 19.66 -20.75 37.10
N LEU A 19 19.58 -20.69 38.43
CA LEU A 19 19.02 -19.64 39.28
C LEU A 19 20.13 -18.64 39.72
N ALA A 20 19.68 -17.44 40.12
CA ALA A 20 20.09 -16.68 41.33
C ALA A 20 20.74 -15.28 41.15
N LEU A 21 19.89 -14.23 41.24
CA LEU A 21 19.74 -13.20 42.30
C LEU A 21 20.93 -12.38 42.90
N VAL A 22 20.57 -11.10 43.16
CA VAL A 22 21.15 -10.03 44.04
C VAL A 22 22.32 -9.24 43.43
N GLY A 23 22.38 -7.90 43.37
CA GLY A 23 21.61 -6.76 43.90
C GLY A 23 22.60 -5.63 44.26
N LEU A 24 22.26 -4.34 44.04
CA LEU A 24 22.62 -3.15 44.85
C LEU A 24 22.46 -1.83 44.08
N ALA A 25 21.92 -0.85 44.81
CA ALA A 25 21.69 0.54 44.44
C ALA A 25 22.99 1.37 44.35
N GLY A 26 22.95 2.46 43.59
CA GLY A 26 23.98 3.49 43.61
C GLY A 26 23.49 4.79 42.96
N CYS A 27 23.04 5.73 43.79
CA CYS A 27 22.86 7.14 43.44
C CYS A 27 24.24 7.81 43.33
N GLY A 28 24.41 8.72 42.36
CA GLY A 28 25.61 9.55 42.24
C GLY A 28 25.32 10.76 41.35
N GLU A 29 24.91 11.84 41.99
CA GLU A 29 24.72 13.19 41.43
C GLU A 29 26.04 13.94 41.56
N GLU A 30 26.58 14.53 40.48
CA GLU A 30 27.70 15.48 40.56
C GLU A 30 27.68 16.47 39.38
N GLU A 31 27.11 17.64 39.64
CA GLU A 31 27.40 18.89 38.93
C GLU A 31 28.81 19.40 39.30
N PRO A 32 29.57 19.96 38.34
CA PRO A 32 30.53 20.99 38.64
C PRO A 32 30.19 22.31 37.94
N THR A 33 30.18 23.37 38.74
CA THR A 33 29.94 24.76 38.37
C THR A 33 31.22 25.49 37.91
N ARG A 34 31.06 26.30 36.84
CA ARG A 34 31.75 27.58 36.49
C ARG A 34 33.22 27.57 35.99
N PRO A 35 33.67 28.61 35.20
CA PRO A 35 33.17 29.99 35.17
C PRO A 35 33.00 30.70 33.81
N SER A 36 32.10 31.71 33.86
CA SER A 36 32.11 33.04 33.25
C SER A 36 33.23 33.42 32.28
N SER A 37 32.84 33.85 31.07
CA SER A 37 33.43 35.02 30.41
C SER A 37 32.31 35.81 29.72
N ALA A 38 32.21 37.07 30.11
CA ALA A 38 31.36 38.08 29.52
C ALA A 38 32.06 38.66 28.28
N ASP A 39 31.33 38.96 27.21
CA ASP A 39 31.35 40.30 26.64
C ASP A 39 30.11 40.59 25.76
N THR A 40 29.33 41.57 26.22
CA THR A 40 28.67 42.68 25.51
C THR A 40 28.23 42.51 24.04
N THR A 41 26.92 42.61 23.75
CA THR A 41 26.38 43.58 22.74
C THR A 41 24.86 43.84 22.93
N GLU A 42 24.53 45.13 22.98
CA GLU A 42 23.28 45.87 22.69
C GLU A 42 21.87 45.31 22.98
N ALA A 43 21.18 46.09 23.80
CA ALA A 43 19.73 46.19 23.85
C ALA A 43 19.20 46.95 22.62
N SER A 44 18.20 46.38 21.96
CA SER A 44 17.18 47.09 21.17
C SER A 44 15.95 46.19 21.06
N ASP A 45 14.99 46.46 21.94
CA ASP A 45 13.58 46.10 21.76
C ASP A 45 12.89 47.40 21.35
N PRO A 46 12.16 47.44 20.22
CA PRO A 46 10.71 47.41 20.39
C PRO A 46 9.94 46.64 19.31
N ALA A 47 8.74 46.24 19.72
CA ALA A 47 7.56 45.90 18.95
C ALA A 47 7.46 44.43 18.51
N ALA A 48 6.97 43.62 19.45
CA ALA A 48 6.04 42.54 19.14
C ALA A 48 4.90 43.11 18.27
N ALA A 49 4.97 42.86 16.97
CA ALA A 49 3.78 42.83 16.14
C ALA A 49 3.05 41.53 16.51
N ASP A 50 1.96 41.64 17.26
CA ASP A 50 0.91 40.63 17.30
C ASP A 50 0.43 40.43 15.85
N ALA A 51 1.05 39.50 15.13
CA ALA A 51 0.41 38.85 14.02
C ALA A 51 -0.69 37.98 14.63
N THR A 52 -1.86 38.57 14.77
CA THR A 52 -3.09 37.78 14.83
C THR A 52 -3.16 37.02 13.51
N ASP A 53 -2.68 35.78 13.49
CA ASP A 53 -3.06 34.82 12.47
C ASP A 53 -4.57 34.64 12.61
N GLU A 54 -5.32 35.43 11.83
CA GLU A 54 -6.72 35.15 11.54
C GLU A 54 -6.75 33.71 10.98
N PRO A 55 -7.51 32.78 11.58
CA PRO A 55 -7.61 31.44 11.02
C PRO A 55 -8.17 31.57 9.61
N SER A 56 -7.33 31.24 8.63
CA SER A 56 -7.75 31.00 7.26
C SER A 56 -8.97 30.08 7.30
N PRO A 57 -10.03 30.34 6.50
CA PRO A 57 -11.25 29.55 6.54
C PRO A 57 -10.92 28.06 6.45
N ASP A 58 -11.51 27.29 7.37
CA ASP A 58 -11.28 25.85 7.58
C ASP A 58 -11.19 25.13 6.23
N ALA A 59 -9.97 24.72 5.86
CA ALA A 59 -9.83 23.77 4.77
C ALA A 59 -10.62 22.51 5.16
N PRO A 60 -11.44 21.94 4.25
CA PRO A 60 -12.17 20.72 4.57
C PRO A 60 -11.17 19.65 5.01
N ALA A 61 -11.49 18.96 6.10
CA ALA A 61 -10.62 17.92 6.62
C ALA A 61 -10.53 16.76 5.61
N THR A 62 -9.31 16.27 5.39
CA THR A 62 -9.03 15.16 4.47
C THR A 62 -8.38 14.01 5.21
N THR A 63 -8.54 12.80 4.66
CA THR A 63 -7.85 11.59 5.12
C THR A 63 -7.32 10.81 3.94
N THR A 64 -6.26 10.04 4.20
CA THR A 64 -5.67 9.15 3.19
C THR A 64 -6.33 7.79 3.23
N VAL A 65 -6.75 7.29 2.07
CA VAL A 65 -7.39 5.98 1.89
C VAL A 65 -6.66 5.18 0.81
N PRO A 66 -6.54 3.85 0.95
CA PRO A 66 -6.09 3.00 -0.14
C PRO A 66 -7.24 2.78 -1.13
N VAL A 67 -6.97 2.99 -2.42
CA VAL A 67 -7.87 2.63 -3.52
C VAL A 67 -7.14 1.65 -4.42
N TYR A 68 -7.80 0.55 -4.76
CA TYR A 68 -7.23 -0.47 -5.63
C TYR A 68 -7.71 -0.29 -7.07
N PHE A 69 -6.78 -0.37 -8.01
CA PHE A 69 -7.02 -0.31 -9.46
C PHE A 69 -6.41 -1.53 -10.14
N VAL A 70 -6.78 -1.75 -11.40
CA VAL A 70 -6.30 -2.87 -12.20
C VAL A 70 -5.20 -2.41 -13.14
N GLY A 71 -4.08 -3.11 -13.16
CA GLY A 71 -2.99 -2.95 -14.12
C GLY A 71 -2.70 -4.27 -14.81
N ASP A 72 -2.06 -4.21 -15.98
CA ASP A 72 -1.66 -5.41 -16.71
C ASP A 72 -0.33 -5.95 -16.18
N THR A 73 -0.25 -7.28 -16.04
CA THR A 73 0.98 -7.97 -15.64
C THR A 73 1.22 -9.17 -16.54
N PRO A 74 2.42 -9.77 -16.52
CA PRO A 74 2.66 -10.99 -17.27
C PRO A 74 1.81 -12.20 -16.83
N GLN A 75 1.21 -12.14 -15.64
CA GLN A 75 0.30 -13.17 -15.11
C GLN A 75 -1.18 -12.84 -15.41
N GLY A 76 -1.45 -11.82 -16.23
CA GLY A 76 -2.78 -11.26 -16.47
C GLY A 76 -3.05 -10.03 -15.60
N PRO A 77 -4.26 -9.45 -15.69
CA PRO A 77 -4.62 -8.27 -14.91
C PRO A 77 -4.53 -8.54 -13.40
N ARG A 78 -4.01 -7.57 -12.64
CA ARG A 78 -3.85 -7.65 -11.18
C ARG A 78 -4.13 -6.31 -10.52
N LEU A 79 -4.40 -6.34 -9.21
CA LEU A 79 -4.66 -5.16 -8.41
C LEU A 79 -3.37 -4.45 -7.98
N TYR A 80 -3.31 -3.15 -8.24
CA TYR A 80 -2.35 -2.20 -7.71
C TYR A 80 -3.04 -1.26 -6.72
N ARG A 81 -2.31 -0.77 -5.72
CA ARG A 81 -2.84 0.15 -4.70
C ARG A 81 -2.31 1.56 -4.94
N GLU A 82 -3.20 2.52 -4.88
CA GLU A 82 -2.88 3.94 -4.72
C GLU A 82 -3.36 4.44 -3.36
N PHE A 83 -2.62 5.37 -2.75
CA PHE A 83 -3.13 6.14 -1.63
C PHE A 83 -3.70 7.47 -2.13
N ARG A 84 -4.95 7.74 -1.75
CA ARG A 84 -5.71 8.91 -2.21
C ARG A 84 -6.13 9.77 -1.04
N GLN A 85 -6.05 11.08 -1.21
CA GLN A 85 -6.64 12.02 -0.27
C GLN A 85 -8.10 12.23 -0.62
N VAL A 86 -8.98 11.99 0.34
CA VAL A 86 -10.43 12.14 0.23
C VAL A 86 -10.95 12.96 1.42
N GLY A 87 -12.14 13.53 1.31
CA GLY A 87 -12.83 14.18 2.42
C GLY A 87 -13.02 13.21 3.60
N SER A 88 -12.78 13.68 4.82
CA SER A 88 -12.86 12.84 6.02
C SER A 88 -14.29 12.50 6.44
N ASP A 89 -15.30 13.16 5.87
CA ASP A 89 -16.70 12.98 6.26
C ASP A 89 -17.25 11.62 5.81
N ASN A 90 -16.90 11.16 4.61
CA ASN A 90 -17.38 9.89 4.03
C ASN A 90 -16.28 9.18 3.21
N PRO A 91 -15.13 8.82 3.81
CA PRO A 91 -13.95 8.35 3.07
C PRO A 91 -14.20 7.08 2.25
N ALA A 92 -15.07 6.18 2.72
CA ALA A 92 -15.43 4.96 1.99
C ALA A 92 -16.22 5.27 0.70
N ALA A 93 -17.22 6.14 0.77
CA ALA A 93 -18.01 6.52 -0.40
C ALA A 93 -17.16 7.25 -1.44
N GLU A 94 -16.28 8.16 -1.00
CA GLU A 94 -15.35 8.86 -1.89
C GLU A 94 -14.33 7.92 -2.55
N ALA A 95 -13.76 6.98 -1.79
CA ALA A 95 -12.87 5.96 -2.34
C ALA A 95 -13.56 5.09 -3.41
N LEU A 96 -14.79 4.66 -3.15
CA LEU A 96 -15.57 3.89 -4.12
C LEU A 96 -15.90 4.71 -5.37
N ALA A 97 -16.18 6.01 -5.23
CA ALA A 97 -16.41 6.89 -6.38
C ALA A 97 -15.15 7.00 -7.27
N LEU A 98 -13.97 7.16 -6.67
CA LEU A 98 -12.69 7.14 -7.42
C LEU A 98 -12.48 5.80 -8.12
N MET A 99 -12.71 4.70 -7.40
CA MET A 99 -12.56 3.34 -7.90
C MET A 99 -13.49 3.06 -9.09
N THR A 100 -14.78 3.38 -8.99
CA THR A 100 -15.75 3.09 -10.06
C THR A 100 -15.60 4.02 -11.26
N ALA A 101 -15.20 5.27 -11.04
CA ALA A 101 -14.89 6.20 -12.12
C ALA A 101 -13.61 5.86 -12.88
N GLY A 102 -12.74 5.01 -12.32
CA GLY A 102 -11.41 4.74 -12.88
C GLY A 102 -10.51 5.96 -12.83
N ASP A 103 -10.73 6.86 -11.87
CA ASP A 103 -9.92 8.07 -11.68
C ASP A 103 -8.60 7.74 -10.98
N ALA A 104 -7.83 6.79 -11.53
CA ALA A 104 -6.48 6.45 -11.05
C ALA A 104 -5.51 7.61 -11.32
N LEU A 105 -4.53 7.80 -10.45
CA LEU A 105 -3.46 8.77 -10.71
C LEU A 105 -2.50 8.22 -11.75
N ASP A 106 -2.17 6.93 -11.62
CA ASP A 106 -1.30 6.22 -12.56
C ASP A 106 -2.03 5.95 -13.89
N PRO A 107 -1.49 6.42 -15.03
CA PRO A 107 -2.13 6.24 -16.34
C PRO A 107 -2.16 4.78 -16.82
N ASP A 108 -1.36 3.88 -16.24
CA ASP A 108 -1.33 2.46 -16.57
C ASP A 108 -2.43 1.67 -15.84
N TYR A 109 -3.13 2.32 -14.90
CA TYR A 109 -4.18 1.71 -14.10
C TYR A 109 -5.56 2.02 -14.66
N ARG A 110 -6.51 1.10 -14.43
CA ARG A 110 -7.91 1.23 -14.87
C ARG A 110 -8.88 0.67 -13.85
N SER A 111 -10.16 0.96 -14.05
CA SER A 111 -11.26 0.27 -13.37
C SER A 111 -11.89 -0.79 -14.26
N LEU A 112 -12.41 -1.84 -13.64
CA LEU A 112 -13.23 -2.87 -14.30
C LEU A 112 -14.73 -2.69 -14.01
N TYR A 113 -15.11 -1.60 -13.32
CA TYR A 113 -16.50 -1.29 -13.04
C TYR A 113 -17.20 -0.67 -14.26
N PRO A 114 -18.49 -0.99 -14.49
CA PRO A 114 -19.30 -0.21 -15.40
C PRO A 114 -19.49 1.23 -14.88
N GLU A 115 -19.92 2.13 -15.76
CA GLU A 115 -20.25 3.50 -15.35
C GLU A 115 -21.30 3.50 -14.23
N GLY A 116 -21.06 4.33 -13.22
CA GLY A 116 -21.94 4.48 -12.06
C GLY A 116 -21.17 4.50 -10.74
N GLN A 117 -21.92 4.39 -9.66
CA GLN A 117 -21.40 4.39 -8.30
C GLN A 117 -22.30 3.52 -7.42
N PHE A 118 -21.74 2.99 -6.34
CA PHE A 118 -22.55 2.34 -5.31
C PHE A 118 -23.53 3.34 -4.68
N ALA A 119 -24.71 2.84 -4.30
CA ALA A 119 -25.75 3.65 -3.69
C ALA A 119 -25.39 4.08 -2.26
N ASP A 120 -24.76 3.18 -1.50
CA ASP A 120 -24.36 3.40 -0.12
C ASP A 120 -23.24 2.43 0.31
N VAL A 121 -22.49 2.82 1.34
CA VAL A 121 -21.50 1.95 1.99
C VAL A 121 -21.44 2.24 3.48
N GLU A 122 -21.54 1.18 4.28
CA GLU A 122 -21.42 1.22 5.74
C GLU A 122 -20.30 0.29 6.20
N ILE A 123 -19.35 0.83 6.97
CA ILE A 123 -18.25 0.07 7.57
C ILE A 123 -18.46 0.04 9.08
N THR A 124 -18.54 -1.16 9.64
CA THR A 124 -18.56 -1.41 11.09
C THR A 124 -17.44 -2.37 11.48
N ASP A 125 -17.20 -2.53 12.78
CA ASP A 125 -16.22 -3.50 13.29
C ASP A 125 -16.53 -4.95 12.90
N SER A 126 -17.81 -5.28 12.63
CA SER A 126 -18.26 -6.64 12.37
C SER A 126 -18.57 -6.96 10.91
N ALA A 127 -18.95 -5.96 10.13
CA ALA A 127 -19.39 -6.14 8.74
C ALA A 127 -19.18 -4.86 7.93
N ILE A 128 -18.92 -5.04 6.64
CA ILE A 128 -18.98 -4.00 5.62
C ILE A 128 -20.21 -4.28 4.76
N THR A 129 -21.13 -3.33 4.65
CA THR A 129 -22.32 -3.44 3.79
C THR A 129 -22.21 -2.47 2.64
N VAL A 130 -22.46 -2.94 1.42
CA VAL A 130 -22.40 -2.13 0.20
C VAL A 130 -23.72 -2.27 -0.55
N ALA A 131 -24.34 -1.15 -0.87
CA ALA A 131 -25.59 -1.12 -1.62
C ALA A 131 -25.33 -0.87 -3.11
N LEU A 132 -25.86 -1.73 -3.96
CA LEU A 132 -25.83 -1.58 -5.41
C LEU A 132 -26.75 -0.44 -5.86
N PRO A 133 -26.42 0.26 -6.96
CA PRO A 133 -27.28 1.32 -7.50
C PRO A 133 -28.60 0.77 -8.06
N ASP A 134 -28.54 -0.37 -8.74
CA ASP A 134 -29.69 -1.05 -9.35
C ASP A 134 -29.35 -2.51 -9.71
N GLU A 135 -30.34 -3.23 -10.25
CA GLU A 135 -30.23 -4.66 -10.60
C GLU A 135 -29.13 -4.95 -11.64
N SER A 136 -28.73 -4.00 -12.49
CA SER A 136 -27.73 -4.24 -13.53
C SER A 136 -26.36 -4.60 -12.96
N TRP A 137 -26.02 -4.11 -11.77
CA TRP A 137 -24.77 -4.45 -11.08
C TRP A 137 -24.81 -5.82 -10.40
N SER A 138 -25.99 -6.43 -10.29
CA SER A 138 -26.15 -7.78 -9.75
C SER A 138 -26.07 -8.89 -10.80
N LEU A 139 -26.14 -8.51 -12.08
CA LEU A 139 -26.09 -9.42 -13.21
C LEU A 139 -24.69 -9.45 -13.82
N PRO A 140 -24.33 -10.52 -14.57
CA PRO A 140 -23.09 -10.52 -15.34
C PRO A 140 -23.01 -9.31 -16.28
N VAL A 141 -21.88 -8.62 -16.28
CA VAL A 141 -21.65 -7.44 -17.12
C VAL A 141 -21.39 -7.89 -18.56
N GLU A 142 -22.10 -7.30 -19.52
CA GLU A 142 -21.97 -7.66 -20.93
C GLU A 142 -20.53 -7.39 -21.43
N GLY A 143 -19.92 -8.41 -22.04
CA GLY A 143 -18.57 -8.32 -22.59
C GLY A 143 -17.44 -8.46 -21.56
N GLN A 144 -17.76 -8.54 -20.26
CA GLN A 144 -16.80 -8.82 -19.21
C GLN A 144 -16.67 -10.33 -19.00
N SER A 145 -15.44 -10.82 -18.82
CA SER A 145 -15.21 -12.23 -18.47
C SER A 145 -15.52 -12.50 -16.99
N ASP A 146 -15.80 -13.76 -16.64
CA ASP A 146 -15.95 -14.14 -15.23
C ASP A 146 -14.68 -13.85 -14.40
N GLU A 147 -13.50 -13.90 -15.01
CA GLU A 147 -12.23 -13.57 -14.35
C GLU A 147 -12.13 -12.07 -14.05
N ASP A 148 -12.48 -11.22 -15.01
CA ASP A 148 -12.53 -9.77 -14.82
C ASP A 148 -13.60 -9.37 -13.81
N ALA A 149 -14.76 -10.04 -13.83
CA ALA A 149 -15.82 -9.80 -12.86
C ALA A 149 -15.36 -10.15 -11.43
N ARG A 150 -14.67 -11.28 -11.26
CA ARG A 150 -14.04 -11.63 -9.98
C ARG A 150 -12.99 -10.62 -9.56
N LEU A 151 -12.11 -10.19 -10.47
CA LEU A 151 -11.08 -9.19 -10.16
C LEU A 151 -11.70 -7.82 -9.79
N ALA A 152 -12.80 -7.41 -10.44
CA ALA A 152 -13.56 -6.21 -10.06
C ALA A 152 -14.18 -6.35 -8.65
N ALA A 153 -14.65 -7.54 -8.29
CA ALA A 153 -15.13 -7.81 -6.94
C ALA A 153 -13.98 -7.75 -5.91
N GLN A 154 -12.78 -8.22 -6.26
CA GLN A 154 -11.58 -8.07 -5.43
C GLN A 154 -11.15 -6.60 -5.31
N GLN A 155 -11.30 -5.79 -6.36
CA GLN A 155 -11.04 -4.35 -6.34
C GLN A 155 -11.85 -3.65 -5.22
N LEU A 156 -13.15 -3.97 -5.12
CA LEU A 156 -14.02 -3.51 -4.03
C LEU A 156 -13.56 -4.03 -2.68
N ALA A 157 -13.30 -5.33 -2.59
CA ALA A 157 -12.96 -5.97 -1.32
C ALA A 157 -11.68 -5.39 -0.71
N TYR A 158 -10.61 -5.27 -1.49
CA TYR A 158 -9.34 -4.75 -1.05
C TYR A 158 -9.39 -3.25 -0.70
N THR A 159 -10.18 -2.46 -1.44
CA THR A 159 -10.40 -1.04 -1.14
C THR A 159 -11.10 -0.88 0.22
N LEU A 160 -12.24 -1.53 0.43
CA LEU A 160 -13.02 -1.36 1.66
C LEU A 160 -12.34 -1.96 2.89
N GLN A 161 -11.72 -3.14 2.77
CA GLN A 161 -10.95 -3.73 3.86
C GLN A 161 -9.67 -2.95 4.16
N GLY A 162 -9.09 -2.30 3.14
CA GLY A 162 -8.00 -1.35 3.30
C GLY A 162 -8.42 -0.13 4.12
N ILE A 163 -9.60 0.43 3.86
CA ILE A 163 -10.15 1.56 4.64
C ILE A 163 -10.50 1.13 6.06
N ALA A 164 -11.13 -0.03 6.22
CA ALA A 164 -11.48 -0.60 7.52
C ALA A 164 -10.25 -1.05 8.34
N GLN A 165 -9.08 -1.18 7.71
CA GLN A 165 -7.86 -1.73 8.32
C GLN A 165 -8.08 -3.15 8.91
N ALA A 166 -9.02 -3.90 8.33
CA ALA A 166 -9.44 -5.21 8.80
C ALA A 166 -9.96 -6.05 7.64
N ARG A 167 -9.85 -7.38 7.75
CA ARG A 167 -10.44 -8.34 6.79
C ARG A 167 -11.90 -8.64 7.15
N THR A 168 -12.67 -7.59 7.38
CA THR A 168 -14.08 -7.66 7.75
C THR A 168 -14.90 -8.24 6.59
N PRO A 169 -15.88 -9.13 6.85
CA PRO A 169 -16.73 -9.68 5.80
C PRO A 169 -17.53 -8.60 5.07
N ILE A 170 -17.78 -8.80 3.77
CA ILE A 170 -18.46 -7.84 2.91
C ILE A 170 -19.79 -8.41 2.42
N SER A 171 -20.88 -7.70 2.73
CA SER A 171 -22.23 -8.03 2.28
C SER A 171 -22.68 -7.04 1.20
N VAL A 172 -23.07 -7.55 0.05
CA VAL A 172 -23.63 -6.76 -1.06
C VAL A 172 -25.15 -6.82 -0.99
N THR A 173 -25.80 -5.67 -1.18
CA THR A 173 -27.26 -5.54 -1.08
C THR A 173 -27.86 -4.77 -2.25
N LEU A 174 -29.12 -5.08 -2.57
CA LEU A 174 -29.97 -4.30 -3.48
C LEU A 174 -31.31 -4.08 -2.78
N ASP A 175 -31.73 -2.82 -2.65
CA ASP A 175 -32.93 -2.44 -1.89
C ASP A 175 -32.97 -3.04 -0.46
N GLY A 176 -31.80 -3.14 0.18
CA GLY A 176 -31.64 -3.70 1.52
C GLY A 176 -31.80 -5.21 1.62
N GLN A 177 -31.89 -5.94 0.51
CA GLN A 177 -31.85 -7.41 0.47
C GLN A 177 -30.49 -7.90 -0.03
N PRO A 178 -30.01 -9.10 0.39
CA PRO A 178 -28.79 -9.67 -0.14
C PRO A 178 -28.82 -9.78 -1.66
N ALA A 179 -27.73 -9.40 -2.32
CA ALA A 179 -27.58 -9.43 -3.76
C ALA A 179 -26.19 -9.95 -4.15
N ASP A 180 -26.09 -10.51 -5.35
CA ASP A 180 -24.81 -10.86 -5.94
C ASP A 180 -24.17 -9.61 -6.56
N LEU A 181 -22.84 -9.55 -6.60
CA LEU A 181 -22.12 -8.57 -7.41
C LEU A 181 -21.73 -9.26 -8.73
N PHE A 182 -22.11 -8.65 -9.85
CA PHE A 182 -21.79 -9.12 -11.21
C PHE A 182 -22.17 -10.58 -11.49
N GLY A 183 -23.22 -11.10 -10.85
CA GLY A 183 -23.70 -12.47 -11.00
C GLY A 183 -22.75 -13.54 -10.44
N LEU A 184 -21.76 -13.17 -9.60
CA LEU A 184 -20.75 -14.09 -9.10
C LEU A 184 -21.28 -15.10 -8.07
N GLY A 185 -22.43 -14.80 -7.44
CA GLY A 185 -23.03 -15.66 -6.42
C GLY A 185 -22.27 -15.64 -5.08
N GLY A 186 -23.01 -15.59 -3.97
CA GLY A 186 -22.45 -15.84 -2.63
C GLY A 186 -21.80 -14.62 -1.97
N GLU A 187 -21.19 -14.84 -0.80
CA GLU A 187 -20.57 -13.77 -0.01
C GLU A 187 -19.24 -13.33 -0.61
N LEU A 188 -19.01 -12.02 -0.66
CA LEU A 188 -17.77 -11.45 -1.18
C LEU A 188 -16.65 -11.61 -0.16
N SER A 189 -15.73 -12.54 -0.43
CA SER A 189 -14.50 -12.71 0.35
C SER A 189 -13.28 -12.24 -0.44
N ASN A 190 -12.32 -11.63 0.25
CA ASN A 190 -11.04 -11.32 -0.36
C ASN A 190 -10.25 -12.61 -0.65
N GLU A 191 -9.77 -12.75 -1.87
CA GLU A 191 -8.86 -13.82 -2.26
C GLU A 191 -7.44 -13.56 -1.70
N PRO A 192 -6.56 -14.58 -1.64
CA PRO A 192 -5.18 -14.40 -1.21
C PRO A 192 -4.46 -13.34 -2.05
N GLU A 193 -3.66 -12.51 -1.39
CA GLU A 193 -3.16 -11.29 -2.03
C GLU A 193 -2.19 -11.56 -3.18
N LEU A 194 -1.45 -12.66 -3.12
CA LEU A 194 -0.53 -13.07 -4.20
C LEU A 194 -1.25 -13.60 -5.44
N ASP A 195 -2.52 -13.96 -5.32
CA ASP A 195 -3.31 -14.47 -6.45
C ASP A 195 -3.91 -13.31 -7.26
N VAL A 196 -4.22 -12.18 -6.60
CA VAL A 196 -5.03 -11.09 -7.19
C VAL A 196 -4.32 -9.75 -7.26
N ARG A 197 -3.28 -9.51 -6.46
CA ARG A 197 -2.50 -8.27 -6.50
C ARG A 197 -1.22 -8.43 -7.31
N ALA A 198 -0.71 -7.31 -7.80
CA ALA A 198 0.59 -7.26 -8.43
C ALA A 198 1.68 -7.65 -7.42
N LEU A 199 2.66 -8.42 -7.88
CA LEU A 199 3.77 -8.91 -7.04
C LEU A 199 4.79 -7.83 -6.67
N VAL A 200 4.65 -6.64 -7.24
CA VAL A 200 5.35 -5.41 -6.84
C VAL A 200 4.38 -4.25 -7.02
N ASN A 201 4.39 -3.30 -6.09
CA ASN A 201 3.61 -2.08 -6.18
C ASN A 201 4.33 -0.95 -5.42
N VAL A 202 4.66 0.11 -6.12
CA VAL A 202 5.27 1.35 -5.64
C VAL A 202 4.21 2.20 -4.94
N THR A 203 4.50 2.57 -3.70
CA THR A 203 3.68 3.45 -2.87
C THR A 203 4.19 4.88 -2.90
N ALA A 204 5.51 5.06 -2.82
CA ALA A 204 6.15 6.34 -3.05
C ALA A 204 7.36 6.15 -3.97
N PRO A 205 7.66 7.09 -4.88
CA PRO A 205 6.90 8.31 -5.15
C PRO A 205 5.50 8.02 -5.72
N ALA A 206 4.56 8.95 -5.54
CA ALA A 206 3.28 8.90 -6.25
C ALA A 206 3.46 9.33 -7.71
N GLU A 207 2.50 9.01 -8.57
CA GLU A 207 2.53 9.45 -9.97
C GLU A 207 2.64 10.98 -10.08
N GLY A 208 3.56 11.46 -10.90
CA GLY A 208 3.85 12.88 -11.11
C GLY A 208 4.54 13.59 -9.95
N ALA A 209 5.07 12.86 -8.96
CA ALA A 209 5.72 13.46 -7.81
C ALA A 209 6.94 14.29 -8.20
N LYS A 210 7.06 15.48 -7.60
CA LYS A 210 8.28 16.30 -7.68
C LYS A 210 9.27 15.81 -6.63
N VAL A 211 10.49 15.54 -7.05
CA VAL A 211 11.59 15.05 -6.20
C VAL A 211 12.78 16.00 -6.30
N GLY A 212 13.50 16.17 -5.19
CA GLY A 212 14.77 16.91 -5.17
C GLY A 212 15.95 15.99 -5.52
N ASP A 213 17.12 16.32 -4.97
CA ASP A 213 18.37 15.55 -5.14
C ASP A 213 18.25 14.06 -4.79
N THR A 214 17.37 13.73 -3.83
CA THR A 214 17.11 12.36 -3.37
C THR A 214 15.63 12.15 -3.10
N PHE A 215 15.15 10.92 -3.27
CA PHE A 215 13.83 10.51 -2.79
C PHE A 215 13.84 9.10 -2.21
N THR A 216 12.88 8.82 -1.34
CA THR A 216 12.62 7.46 -0.84
C THR A 216 11.63 6.77 -1.77
N ALA A 217 12.10 5.72 -2.43
CA ALA A 217 11.24 4.78 -3.12
C ALA A 217 10.79 3.70 -2.14
N GLU A 218 9.50 3.44 -2.03
CA GLU A 218 8.97 2.40 -1.15
C GLU A 218 7.68 1.81 -1.69
N GLY A 219 7.36 0.62 -1.21
CA GLY A 219 6.19 -0.11 -1.67
C GLY A 219 6.06 -1.46 -1.00
N VAL A 220 5.36 -2.37 -1.67
CA VAL A 220 5.32 -3.78 -1.30
C VAL A 220 5.75 -4.66 -2.45
N SER A 221 6.34 -5.81 -2.15
CA SER A 221 6.70 -6.80 -3.16
C SER A 221 6.74 -8.22 -2.59
N SER A 222 6.60 -9.21 -3.46
CA SER A 222 6.93 -10.60 -3.20
C SER A 222 7.73 -11.11 -4.39
N SER A 223 9.04 -11.03 -4.27
CA SER A 223 10.00 -11.33 -5.32
C SER A 223 11.03 -12.36 -4.84
N PHE A 224 11.65 -13.08 -5.78
CA PHE A 224 12.65 -14.09 -5.44
C PHE A 224 13.77 -13.50 -4.57
N GLU A 225 14.13 -14.22 -3.50
CA GLU A 225 15.12 -13.79 -2.50
C GLU A 225 14.83 -12.41 -1.86
N ALA A 226 13.57 -11.97 -1.87
CA ALA A 226 13.14 -10.64 -1.44
C ALA A 226 13.79 -9.47 -2.21
N THR A 227 14.34 -9.72 -3.39
CA THR A 227 15.01 -8.68 -4.19
C THR A 227 14.00 -7.93 -5.03
N THR A 228 13.94 -6.61 -4.88
CA THR A 228 13.09 -5.71 -5.70
C THR A 228 14.00 -4.79 -6.50
N PRO A 229 14.39 -5.16 -7.72
CA PRO A 229 15.14 -4.28 -8.60
C PRO A 229 14.36 -3.02 -8.94
N TRP A 230 15.05 -1.91 -9.12
CA TRP A 230 14.47 -0.66 -9.57
C TRP A 230 15.36 0.06 -10.57
N GLU A 231 14.74 0.89 -11.41
CA GLU A 231 15.41 1.75 -12.39
C GLU A 231 14.80 3.16 -12.36
N VAL A 232 15.61 4.14 -12.73
CA VAL A 232 15.14 5.45 -13.22
C VAL A 232 15.46 5.49 -14.70
N ARG A 233 14.44 5.74 -15.51
CA ARG A 233 14.52 5.82 -16.97
C ARG A 233 14.27 7.27 -17.43
N ASP A 234 15.00 7.72 -18.43
CA ASP A 234 14.75 9.01 -19.08
C ASP A 234 13.57 8.94 -20.07
N ALA A 235 13.26 10.06 -20.73
CA ALA A 235 12.14 10.17 -21.67
C ALA A 235 12.24 9.25 -22.90
N ASP A 236 13.44 8.76 -23.25
CA ASP A 236 13.65 7.79 -24.33
C ASP A 236 13.57 6.33 -23.82
N GLY A 237 13.33 6.14 -22.51
CA GLY A 237 13.33 4.85 -21.84
C GLY A 237 14.73 4.33 -21.48
N THR A 238 15.76 5.18 -21.59
CA THR A 238 17.14 4.78 -21.26
C THR A 238 17.31 4.74 -19.75
N VAL A 239 17.83 3.64 -19.22
CA VAL A 239 18.17 3.51 -17.80
C VAL A 239 19.31 4.48 -17.47
N VAL A 240 19.03 5.45 -16.60
CA VAL A 240 20.00 6.45 -16.12
C VAL A 240 20.44 6.20 -14.68
N LYS A 241 19.63 5.48 -13.90
CA LYS A 241 19.96 4.94 -12.58
C LYS A 241 19.35 3.55 -12.43
N GLU A 242 19.98 2.72 -11.62
CA GLU A 242 19.45 1.41 -11.26
C GLU A 242 19.93 1.00 -9.86
N GLY A 243 19.22 0.08 -9.26
CA GLY A 243 19.57 -0.51 -7.97
C GLY A 243 18.57 -1.57 -7.56
N PHE A 244 18.57 -1.91 -6.27
CA PHE A 244 17.57 -2.81 -5.71
C PHE A 244 17.28 -2.45 -4.25
N ALA A 245 16.10 -2.85 -3.79
CA ALA A 245 15.74 -2.92 -2.38
C ALA A 245 15.62 -4.39 -1.95
N THR A 246 15.86 -4.66 -0.67
CA THR A 246 15.50 -5.94 -0.05
C THR A 246 14.19 -5.76 0.70
N ALA A 247 13.15 -6.49 0.27
CA ALA A 247 11.89 -6.54 0.99
C ALA A 247 12.06 -7.30 2.31
N GLU A 248 11.17 -7.07 3.27
CA GLU A 248 11.20 -7.72 4.59
C GLU A 248 10.99 -9.25 4.53
N GLY A 249 10.57 -9.78 3.39
CA GLY A 249 10.34 -11.18 3.14
C GLY A 249 9.87 -11.44 1.70
N TRP A 250 9.51 -12.69 1.41
CA TRP A 250 8.97 -13.13 0.13
C TRP A 250 8.22 -14.46 0.29
N MET A 251 7.43 -14.86 -0.73
CA MET A 251 6.70 -16.13 -0.91
C MET A 251 5.24 -16.18 -0.44
N ASP A 252 4.90 -15.70 0.76
CA ASP A 252 3.60 -15.96 1.38
C ASP A 252 2.65 -14.74 1.39
N LYS A 253 3.21 -13.54 1.22
CA LYS A 253 2.48 -12.27 1.14
C LYS A 253 3.35 -11.19 0.51
N LEU A 254 2.78 -10.01 0.30
CA LEU A 254 3.53 -8.83 -0.10
C LEU A 254 4.19 -8.19 1.13
N TYR A 255 5.49 -7.96 1.03
CA TYR A 255 6.32 -7.40 2.10
C TYR A 255 6.74 -5.98 1.77
N PRO A 256 6.84 -5.09 2.78
CA PRO A 256 7.41 -3.76 2.58
C PRO A 256 8.82 -3.81 2.03
N TRP A 257 9.16 -2.87 1.15
CA TRP A 257 10.51 -2.59 0.71
C TRP A 257 10.73 -1.07 0.67
N SER A 258 11.98 -0.64 0.80
CA SER A 258 12.35 0.78 0.73
C SER A 258 13.78 0.95 0.20
N SER A 259 14.03 2.02 -0.55
CA SER A 259 15.32 2.40 -1.10
C SER A 259 15.47 3.92 -1.14
N GLU A 260 16.66 4.43 -0.83
CA GLU A 260 17.00 5.84 -1.06
C GLU A 260 17.62 5.96 -2.46
N VAL A 261 17.02 6.80 -3.30
CA VAL A 261 17.42 6.99 -4.70
C VAL A 261 18.03 8.38 -4.85
N ASP A 262 19.29 8.42 -5.29
CA ASP A 262 20.03 9.66 -5.57
C ASP A 262 19.93 10.02 -7.06
N VAL A 263 19.32 11.17 -7.32
CA VAL A 263 19.12 11.79 -8.64
C VAL A 263 19.79 13.16 -8.76
N SER A 264 20.68 13.51 -7.83
CA SER A 264 21.34 14.83 -7.75
C SER A 264 22.22 15.19 -8.95
N ASP A 265 22.67 14.19 -9.71
CA ASP A 265 23.45 14.34 -10.93
C ASP A 265 22.59 14.31 -12.21
N LEU A 266 21.28 14.07 -12.08
CA LEU A 266 20.36 14.11 -13.20
C LEU A 266 19.94 15.56 -13.51
N PRO A 267 19.87 15.95 -14.79
CA PRO A 267 19.23 17.21 -15.16
C PRO A 267 17.79 17.29 -14.66
N ALA A 268 17.32 18.49 -14.33
CA ALA A 268 15.91 18.71 -14.04
C ALA A 268 15.05 18.30 -15.25
N GLY A 269 13.98 17.55 -15.01
CA GLY A 269 13.18 16.94 -16.07
C GLY A 269 12.24 15.85 -15.57
N GLU A 270 11.51 15.28 -16.52
CA GLU A 270 10.62 14.15 -16.31
C GLU A 270 11.39 12.83 -16.49
N TYR A 271 11.16 11.90 -15.58
CA TYR A 271 11.75 10.56 -15.57
C TYR A 271 10.68 9.54 -15.16
N THR A 272 10.92 8.27 -15.46
CA THR A 272 10.09 7.16 -14.99
C THR A 272 10.88 6.35 -13.98
N PHE A 273 10.39 6.28 -12.74
CA PHE A 273 10.84 5.30 -11.76
C PHE A 273 10.10 3.99 -11.99
N VAL A 274 10.81 2.87 -12.05
CA VAL A 274 10.23 1.53 -12.24
C VAL A 274 10.74 0.61 -11.16
N ALA A 275 9.85 -0.08 -10.45
CA ALA A 275 10.20 -1.19 -9.58
C ALA A 275 9.64 -2.49 -10.19
N ARG A 276 10.38 -3.59 -10.04
CA ARG A 276 10.00 -4.88 -10.62
C ARG A 276 10.23 -6.04 -9.66
N THR A 277 9.59 -7.17 -9.91
CA THR A 277 10.07 -8.44 -9.38
C THR A 277 11.38 -8.83 -10.07
N ASP A 278 12.17 -9.67 -9.42
CA ASP A 278 13.31 -10.31 -10.04
C ASP A 278 12.85 -11.22 -11.20
N ASP A 279 13.71 -11.40 -12.20
CA ASP A 279 13.50 -12.33 -13.32
C ASP A 279 14.64 -13.35 -13.37
N PRO A 280 14.57 -14.42 -12.56
CA PRO A 280 15.59 -15.47 -12.56
C PRO A 280 15.70 -16.22 -13.89
N SER A 281 14.73 -16.07 -14.79
CA SER A 281 14.71 -16.72 -16.10
C SER A 281 15.43 -15.93 -17.19
N ASP A 282 15.89 -14.71 -16.89
CA ASP A 282 16.58 -13.83 -17.85
C ASP A 282 15.78 -13.67 -19.17
N GLY A 283 14.47 -13.47 -19.05
CA GLY A 283 13.56 -13.27 -20.20
C GLY A 283 13.05 -14.54 -20.89
N GLU A 284 13.33 -15.75 -20.38
CA GLU A 284 12.74 -16.99 -20.91
C GLU A 284 11.28 -17.21 -20.44
N GLY A 285 10.84 -16.50 -19.40
CA GLY A 285 9.49 -16.54 -18.83
C GLY A 285 8.54 -15.46 -19.37
N ALA A 286 7.42 -15.27 -18.68
CA ALA A 286 6.47 -14.21 -19.00
C ALA A 286 7.05 -12.80 -18.74
N GLY A 287 8.17 -12.71 -18.02
CA GLY A 287 8.80 -11.47 -17.58
C GLY A 287 8.40 -11.10 -16.15
N PRO A 288 9.06 -10.09 -15.57
CA PRO A 288 8.79 -9.62 -14.22
C PRO A 288 7.46 -8.86 -14.15
N THR A 289 6.80 -8.89 -12.99
CA THR A 289 5.76 -7.89 -12.70
C THR A 289 6.47 -6.55 -12.48
N GLU A 290 5.94 -5.47 -13.03
CA GLU A 290 6.47 -4.11 -12.86
C GLU A 290 5.41 -3.17 -12.30
N ASP A 291 5.87 -2.09 -11.67
CA ASP A 291 5.08 -0.92 -11.36
C ASP A 291 5.92 0.33 -11.65
N SER A 292 5.32 1.34 -12.28
CA SER A 292 6.02 2.53 -12.74
C SER A 292 5.39 3.80 -12.18
N LYS A 293 6.20 4.85 -12.03
CA LYS A 293 5.76 6.18 -11.60
C LYS A 293 6.53 7.24 -12.37
N THR A 294 5.83 8.19 -12.97
CA THR A 294 6.44 9.42 -13.46
C THR A 294 6.91 10.26 -12.28
N ILE A 295 8.15 10.74 -12.33
CA ILE A 295 8.73 11.67 -11.36
C ILE A 295 9.29 12.89 -12.07
N ILE A 296 9.30 14.02 -11.37
CA ILE A 296 9.82 15.29 -11.86
C ILE A 296 11.00 15.70 -10.99
N VAL A 297 12.22 15.59 -11.51
CA VAL A 297 13.44 16.04 -10.85
C VAL A 297 13.54 17.56 -10.97
N SER A 298 13.75 18.26 -9.85
CA SER A 298 13.74 19.74 -9.76
C SER A 298 15.02 20.35 -9.21
#